data_AF-A0AAD4LR39-F1
#
_entry.id   AF-A0AAD4LR39-F1
#
_cell.length_a   1.000
_cell.length_b   1.000
_cell.length_c   1.000
_cell.angle_alpha   90.00
_cell.angle_beta   90.00
_cell.angle_gamma   90.00
#
_symmetry.space_group_name_H-M   'P 1'
#
loop_
_entity.id
_entity.type
_entity.pdbx_description
1 polymer ?
#
loop_
_entity_poly.entity_id
_entity_poly.type
_entity_poly.pdbx_seq_one_letter_code
_entity_poly.pdbx_strand_id
1 'polypeptide(L)'
;MQPSYTYLRNEHSHSTTDITDPPSAAPSADPNESRSISLLPSSNDRESFSPSPITPPALIEPSAGKAPPRTSTYQNPPFDTHAFFSVLDKTFPTPTARSLMRATRALLVDRIGKVKRDGLTYKDLDNQAYLFRAALSEMRAEVTTRTRTETATIRAQSASLRRDVDVLSARLKEGIDGLKHEIQMDIESRRSEEKDAGKKVDLEIEALLNKSLVTLYDLRSDVEEVKWDNMRKSVATLTAFLVVIVIGMELRPQFGAPPSPPTSSLQHGTPVPVEDLEKTVSFA
;
A
#
# COMPACT_ATOMS: atom_id res chain seq x y z
N MET A 1 28.74 15.34 8.58
CA MET A 1 28.43 16.23 7.44
C MET A 1 27.12 15.77 6.82
N GLN A 2 26.19 16.70 6.58
CA GLN A 2 24.95 16.49 5.82
C GLN A 2 24.60 17.80 5.09
N PRO A 3 24.17 17.75 3.82
CA PRO A 3 23.27 18.75 3.23
C PRO A 3 21.82 18.26 3.41
N SER A 4 20.91 19.00 4.06
CA SER A 4 20.33 20.28 3.65
C SER A 4 19.43 20.17 2.41
N TYR A 5 18.13 19.96 2.65
CA TYR A 5 17.08 19.99 1.62
C TYR A 5 16.68 21.43 1.30
N THR A 6 16.59 21.76 0.00
CA THR A 6 16.05 23.04 -0.48
C THR A 6 14.66 22.84 -1.07
N TYR A 7 13.62 23.34 -0.39
CA TYR A 7 12.32 23.56 -1.01
C TYR A 7 12.38 24.79 -1.92
N LEU A 8 11.77 24.72 -3.10
CA LEU A 8 11.28 25.88 -3.83
C LEU A 8 9.76 25.75 -3.99
N ARG A 9 9.09 26.91 -4.05
CA ARG A 9 7.64 27.07 -3.84
C ARG A 9 7.15 28.27 -4.67
N ASN A 10 5.86 28.24 -5.03
CA ASN A 10 5.13 29.26 -5.79
C ASN A 10 5.62 29.39 -7.26
N GLU A 11 4.89 29.99 -8.21
CA GLU A 11 3.67 30.83 -8.13
C GLU A 11 2.42 30.20 -8.79
N HIS A 12 1.25 30.78 -8.54
CA HIS A 12 0.03 30.54 -9.33
C HIS A 12 -0.09 31.57 -10.47
N SER A 13 -0.77 31.22 -11.56
CA SER A 13 -1.36 32.22 -12.46
C SER A 13 -2.69 31.70 -13.00
N HIS A 14 -3.76 32.47 -12.80
CA HIS A 14 -5.07 32.17 -13.34
C HIS A 14 -5.22 32.78 -14.74
N SER A 15 -6.00 32.12 -15.60
CA SER A 15 -6.75 32.76 -16.68
C SER A 15 -8.05 31.99 -16.89
N THR A 16 -9.12 32.71 -17.23
CA THR A 16 -10.50 32.19 -17.39
C THR A 16 -10.99 32.51 -18.81
N THR A 17 -12.21 32.08 -19.17
CA THR A 17 -12.87 32.11 -20.51
C THR A 17 -12.48 30.94 -21.44
N ASP A 18 -13.40 30.34 -22.21
CA ASP A 18 -14.86 30.52 -22.24
C ASP A 18 -15.61 29.23 -22.67
N ILE A 19 -16.94 29.21 -22.53
CA ILE A 19 -17.79 28.05 -22.87
C ILE A 19 -18.59 28.31 -24.16
N THR A 20 -18.50 27.40 -25.13
CA THR A 20 -19.45 27.25 -26.27
C THR A 20 -19.40 25.80 -26.78
N ASP A 21 -20.54 25.25 -27.20
CA ASP A 21 -20.74 23.84 -27.57
C ASP A 21 -21.66 23.72 -28.84
N PRO A 22 -22.04 22.53 -29.37
CA PRO A 22 -21.58 22.02 -30.66
C PRO A 22 -22.69 21.98 -31.75
N PRO A 23 -22.48 21.36 -32.95
CA PRO A 23 -22.93 19.95 -33.10
C PRO A 23 -22.24 19.07 -34.20
N SER A 24 -22.49 17.75 -34.11
CA SER A 24 -22.39 16.71 -35.19
C SER A 24 -21.01 16.33 -35.77
N ALA A 25 -20.70 15.06 -36.10
CA ALA A 25 -21.49 13.81 -36.04
C ALA A 25 -20.62 12.56 -35.73
N ALA A 26 -21.28 11.42 -35.49
CA ALA A 26 -20.75 10.11 -35.03
C ALA A 26 -20.01 9.29 -36.13
N PRO A 27 -19.44 8.06 -35.89
CA PRO A 27 -19.60 7.19 -34.70
C PRO A 27 -18.40 6.37 -34.14
N SER A 28 -18.54 6.02 -32.86
CA SER A 28 -18.20 4.75 -32.18
C SER A 28 -16.89 3.98 -32.44
N ALA A 29 -16.00 4.01 -31.46
CA ALA A 29 -15.16 2.87 -31.04
C ALA A 29 -14.80 3.02 -29.54
N ASP A 30 -14.82 1.93 -28.76
CA ASP A 30 -14.72 1.98 -27.29
C ASP A 30 -13.28 2.19 -26.74
N PRO A 31 -13.10 2.99 -25.67
CA PRO A 31 -11.81 3.19 -25.03
C PRO A 31 -11.55 2.10 -23.97
N ASN A 32 -10.91 0.99 -24.37
CA ASN A 32 -10.52 -0.07 -23.42
C ASN A 32 -9.12 -0.66 -23.68
N GLU A 33 -8.07 0.17 -23.73
CA GLU A 33 -6.68 -0.31 -23.64
C GLU A 33 -6.27 -0.59 -22.17
N SER A 34 -7.08 -1.39 -21.48
CA SER A 34 -6.71 -1.98 -20.19
C SER A 34 -5.57 -2.97 -20.42
N ARG A 35 -4.31 -2.50 -20.33
CA ARG A 35 -3.07 -3.29 -20.51
C ARG A 35 -2.93 -4.42 -19.49
N SER A 36 -3.68 -5.47 -19.76
CA SER A 36 -3.76 -6.69 -18.98
C SER A 36 -2.58 -7.56 -19.35
N ILE A 37 -1.45 -7.38 -18.65
CA ILE A 37 -0.29 -8.29 -18.78
C ILE A 37 -0.69 -9.62 -18.14
N SER A 38 -1.34 -10.46 -18.94
CA SER A 38 -1.80 -11.79 -18.54
C SER A 38 -0.59 -12.70 -18.40
N LEU A 39 0.01 -12.72 -17.20
CA LEU A 39 1.01 -13.69 -16.77
C LEU A 39 0.34 -15.05 -16.55
N LEU A 40 -0.09 -15.65 -17.66
CA LEU A 40 -0.50 -17.04 -17.70
C LEU A 40 0.70 -17.89 -17.26
N PRO A 41 0.56 -18.79 -16.25
CA PRO A 41 1.64 -19.70 -15.89
C PRO A 41 1.83 -20.69 -17.05
N SER A 42 2.83 -20.45 -17.89
CA SER A 42 3.17 -21.36 -18.98
C SER A 42 3.59 -22.70 -18.40
N SER A 43 2.70 -23.69 -18.49
CA SER A 43 2.85 -25.01 -17.89
C SER A 43 3.69 -25.92 -18.80
N ASN A 44 4.94 -25.52 -19.05
CA ASN A 44 5.92 -26.32 -19.75
C ASN A 44 6.91 -26.97 -18.76
N ASP A 45 7.37 -28.15 -19.12
CA ASP A 45 8.63 -28.76 -18.64
C ASP A 45 8.78 -28.87 -17.12
N ARG A 46 7.91 -29.69 -16.54
CA ARG A 46 8.34 -30.60 -15.45
C ARG A 46 9.34 -31.63 -16.00
N GLU A 47 10.52 -31.16 -16.40
CA GLU A 47 11.70 -32.02 -16.37
C GLU A 47 11.83 -32.53 -14.94
N SER A 48 11.54 -33.82 -14.78
CA SER A 48 11.70 -34.49 -13.50
C SER A 48 13.18 -34.70 -13.28
N PHE A 49 13.84 -33.65 -12.75
CA PHE A 49 15.14 -33.74 -12.07
C PHE A 49 14.98 -34.63 -10.84
N SER A 50 14.81 -35.93 -11.11
CA SER A 50 15.04 -37.01 -10.18
C SER A 50 16.41 -36.75 -9.57
N PRO A 51 16.50 -36.48 -8.25
CA PRO A 51 17.78 -36.42 -7.60
C PRO A 51 18.30 -37.86 -7.63
N SER A 52 19.04 -38.21 -8.68
CA SER A 52 19.83 -39.43 -8.73
C SER A 52 20.52 -39.52 -7.38
N PRO A 53 20.35 -40.64 -6.63
CA PRO A 53 20.93 -40.73 -5.31
C PRO A 53 22.41 -40.42 -5.46
N ILE A 54 22.87 -39.34 -4.82
CA ILE A 54 24.29 -39.04 -4.73
C ILE A 54 24.81 -40.10 -3.76
N THR A 55 25.04 -41.29 -4.30
CA THR A 55 25.77 -42.37 -3.66
C THR A 55 26.97 -41.70 -3.00
N PRO A 56 27.16 -41.85 -1.67
CA PRO A 56 28.31 -41.25 -1.02
C PRO A 56 29.53 -41.67 -1.84
N PRO A 57 30.34 -40.72 -2.37
CA PRO A 57 31.38 -41.04 -3.32
C PRO A 57 32.23 -42.10 -2.67
N ALA A 58 32.20 -43.32 -3.25
CA ALA A 58 32.62 -44.52 -2.56
C ALA A 58 34.01 -44.26 -2.00
N LEU A 59 34.21 -44.59 -0.72
CA LEU A 59 35.48 -44.37 -0.04
C LEU A 59 36.57 -44.85 -1.00
N ILE A 60 37.47 -43.95 -1.43
CA ILE A 60 38.56 -44.33 -2.33
C ILE A 60 39.62 -45.03 -1.47
N GLU A 61 39.21 -46.13 -0.86
CA GLU A 61 40.02 -47.33 -0.73
C GLU A 61 40.82 -47.45 -2.03
N PRO A 62 42.16 -47.47 -1.95
CA PRO A 62 43.00 -47.38 -3.13
C PRO A 62 42.90 -48.68 -3.91
N SER A 63 41.85 -48.76 -4.74
CA SER A 63 41.61 -49.86 -5.66
C SER A 63 42.92 -50.15 -6.37
N ALA A 64 43.43 -51.37 -6.17
CA ALA A 64 44.72 -51.81 -6.64
C ALA A 64 44.64 -52.06 -8.16
N GLY A 65 44.39 -50.98 -8.91
CA GLY A 65 44.15 -50.89 -10.34
C GLY A 65 45.41 -51.17 -11.16
N LYS A 66 45.99 -52.35 -10.94
CA LYS A 66 46.92 -53.08 -11.79
C LYS A 66 47.89 -52.19 -12.58
N ALA A 67 48.63 -51.35 -11.85
CA ALA A 67 49.85 -50.79 -12.40
C ALA A 67 50.73 -51.95 -12.90
N PRO A 68 51.23 -51.93 -14.14
CA PRO A 68 52.16 -52.97 -14.61
C PRO A 68 53.39 -52.96 -13.69
N PRO A 69 54.00 -54.13 -13.39
CA PRO A 69 55.09 -54.22 -12.43
C PRO A 69 56.37 -53.56 -13.00
N ARG A 70 56.46 -52.24 -12.90
CA ARG A 70 57.61 -51.40 -13.29
C ARG A 70 58.78 -51.55 -12.34
N THR A 71 59.16 -52.80 -12.10
CA THR A 71 60.36 -53.23 -11.37
C THR A 71 61.59 -53.18 -12.28
N SER A 72 61.69 -52.15 -13.12
CA SER A 72 62.95 -51.73 -13.75
C SER A 72 63.85 -51.11 -12.68
N THR A 73 64.27 -51.96 -11.74
CA THR A 73 65.40 -51.70 -10.84
C THR A 73 66.56 -51.32 -11.76
N TYR A 74 67.02 -50.07 -11.67
CA TYR A 74 68.13 -49.60 -12.50
C TYR A 74 69.41 -50.30 -12.02
N GLN A 75 69.64 -51.47 -12.60
CA GLN A 75 70.77 -52.34 -12.31
C GLN A 75 71.95 -51.77 -13.10
N ASN A 76 72.93 -51.22 -12.39
CA ASN A 76 74.08 -50.53 -12.99
C ASN A 76 74.61 -51.30 -14.20
N PRO A 77 74.69 -50.68 -15.40
CA PRO A 77 75.15 -51.37 -16.60
C PRO A 77 76.49 -52.07 -16.34
N PRO A 78 76.60 -53.39 -16.59
CA PRO A 78 77.80 -54.14 -16.29
C PRO A 78 78.92 -53.67 -17.22
N PHE A 79 79.84 -52.85 -16.70
CA PHE A 79 81.04 -52.44 -17.43
C PHE A 79 81.98 -53.63 -17.55
N ASP A 80 81.94 -54.29 -18.71
CA ASP A 80 82.83 -55.40 -19.03
C ASP A 80 84.27 -54.91 -19.21
N THR A 81 85.01 -54.95 -18.10
CA THR A 81 86.44 -54.64 -18.06
C THR A 81 87.28 -55.58 -18.91
N HIS A 82 86.82 -56.80 -19.20
CA HIS A 82 87.56 -57.79 -19.98
C HIS A 82 87.40 -57.53 -21.48
N ALA A 83 86.18 -57.31 -21.98
CA ALA A 83 85.95 -56.91 -23.37
C ALA A 83 86.63 -55.56 -23.68
N PHE A 84 86.49 -54.56 -22.80
CA PHE A 84 87.15 -53.26 -22.97
C PHE A 84 88.68 -53.38 -23.00
N PHE A 85 89.26 -54.15 -22.08
CA PHE A 85 90.70 -54.41 -22.07
C PHE A 85 91.17 -55.19 -23.32
N SER A 86 90.41 -56.19 -23.78
CA SER A 86 90.72 -57.01 -24.96
C SER A 86 90.69 -56.24 -26.29
N VAL A 87 90.04 -55.08 -26.33
CA VAL A 87 90.11 -54.13 -27.45
C VAL A 87 91.33 -53.22 -27.31
N LEU A 88 91.66 -52.75 -26.10
CA LEU A 88 92.79 -51.86 -25.86
C LEU A 88 94.16 -52.53 -26.01
N ASP A 89 94.31 -53.78 -25.57
CA ASP A 89 95.58 -54.54 -25.62
C ASP A 89 96.04 -54.86 -27.07
N LYS A 90 95.15 -54.67 -28.05
CA LYS A 90 95.46 -54.75 -29.50
C LYS A 90 96.04 -53.46 -30.08
N THR A 91 95.96 -52.35 -29.36
CA THR A 91 96.30 -51.00 -29.85
C THR A 91 97.32 -50.28 -28.97
N PHE A 92 97.36 -50.61 -27.68
CA PHE A 92 98.26 -50.01 -26.70
C PHE A 92 99.01 -51.09 -25.92
N PRO A 93 100.25 -50.81 -25.45
CA PRO A 93 100.94 -51.70 -24.53
C PRO A 93 100.08 -52.02 -23.30
N THR A 94 100.08 -53.29 -22.90
CA THR A 94 99.38 -53.84 -21.74
C THR A 94 99.36 -52.98 -20.46
N PRO A 95 100.46 -52.34 -19.99
CA PRO A 95 100.40 -51.44 -18.84
C PRO A 95 99.51 -50.20 -19.10
N THR A 96 99.58 -49.61 -20.28
CA THR A 96 98.77 -48.45 -20.70
C THR A 96 97.31 -48.83 -20.85
N ALA A 97 97.01 -49.95 -21.53
CA ALA A 97 95.65 -50.49 -21.66
C ALA A 97 95.01 -50.76 -20.28
N ARG A 98 95.78 -51.34 -19.35
CA ARG A 98 95.34 -51.61 -17.97
C ARG A 98 95.12 -50.34 -17.15
N SER A 99 95.94 -49.32 -17.35
CA SER A 99 95.76 -48.01 -16.72
C SER A 99 94.48 -47.32 -17.21
N LEU A 100 94.28 -47.26 -18.53
CA LEU A 100 93.10 -46.64 -19.14
C LEU A 100 91.80 -47.32 -18.70
N MET A 101 91.75 -48.67 -18.68
CA MET A 101 90.60 -49.43 -18.18
C MET A 101 90.29 -49.15 -16.70
N ARG A 102 91.30 -48.95 -15.85
CA ARG A 102 91.10 -48.55 -14.45
C ARG A 102 90.57 -47.13 -14.33
N ALA A 103 91.09 -46.20 -15.14
CA ALA A 103 90.65 -44.80 -15.16
C ALA A 103 89.20 -44.64 -15.66
N THR A 104 88.82 -45.31 -16.76
CA THR A 104 87.44 -45.28 -17.26
C THR A 104 86.47 -45.93 -16.27
N ARG A 105 86.84 -47.07 -15.66
CA ARG A 105 86.03 -47.71 -14.60
C ARG A 105 85.81 -46.77 -13.40
N ALA A 106 86.86 -46.07 -12.95
CA ALA A 106 86.75 -45.12 -11.84
C ALA A 106 85.82 -43.94 -12.16
N LEU A 107 85.97 -43.34 -13.34
CA LEU A 107 85.11 -42.25 -13.80
C LEU A 107 83.65 -42.70 -13.97
N LEU A 108 83.43 -43.91 -14.49
CA LEU A 108 82.08 -44.45 -14.64
C LEU A 108 81.40 -44.69 -13.28
N VAL A 109 82.14 -45.21 -12.29
CA VAL A 109 81.65 -45.41 -10.91
C VAL A 109 81.35 -44.07 -10.23
N ASP A 110 82.18 -43.04 -10.38
CA ASP A 110 81.90 -41.70 -9.86
C ASP A 110 80.62 -41.12 -10.48
N ARG A 111 80.50 -41.14 -11.82
CA ARG A 111 79.36 -40.54 -12.52
C ARG A 111 78.05 -41.29 -12.23
N ILE A 112 78.05 -42.62 -12.19
CA ILE A 112 76.90 -43.42 -11.74
C ILE A 112 76.60 -43.14 -10.26
N GLY A 113 77.63 -43.01 -9.41
CA GLY A 113 77.50 -42.66 -7.99
C GLY A 113 76.98 -41.23 -7.74
N LYS A 114 77.16 -40.30 -8.68
CA LYS A 114 76.52 -38.99 -8.69
C LYS A 114 75.07 -39.09 -9.17
N VAL A 115 74.81 -39.70 -10.33
CA VAL A 115 73.45 -39.87 -10.88
C VAL A 115 72.52 -40.63 -9.92
N LYS A 116 73.04 -41.59 -9.13
CA LYS A 116 72.27 -42.30 -8.10
C LYS A 116 71.91 -41.44 -6.87
N ARG A 117 72.65 -40.36 -6.59
CA ARG A 117 72.38 -39.44 -5.47
C ARG A 117 71.50 -38.26 -5.90
N ASP A 118 71.80 -37.71 -7.07
CA ASP A 118 71.10 -36.54 -7.62
C ASP A 118 69.81 -36.93 -8.36
N GLY A 119 69.67 -38.20 -8.77
CA GLY A 119 68.54 -38.72 -9.53
C GLY A 119 67.42 -39.27 -8.65
N LEU A 120 66.20 -38.82 -8.94
CA LEU A 120 64.99 -39.26 -8.25
C LEU A 120 64.75 -40.77 -8.48
N THR A 121 64.67 -41.54 -7.40
CA THR A 121 64.34 -42.97 -7.48
C THR A 121 62.84 -43.14 -7.71
N TYR A 122 62.41 -44.08 -8.56
CA TYR A 122 60.99 -44.36 -8.84
C TYR A 122 60.12 -44.44 -7.57
N LYS A 123 60.62 -45.07 -6.51
CA LYS A 123 59.94 -45.22 -5.22
C LYS A 123 59.60 -43.89 -4.54
N ASP A 124 60.39 -42.85 -4.74
CA ASP A 124 60.10 -41.52 -4.19
C ASP A 124 59.10 -40.76 -5.09
N LEU A 125 59.19 -40.92 -6.42
CA LEU A 125 58.17 -40.41 -7.34
C LEU A 125 56.79 -41.04 -7.06
N ASP A 126 56.73 -42.35 -6.80
CA ASP A 126 55.50 -43.06 -6.41
C ASP A 126 54.97 -42.59 -5.05
N ASN A 127 55.86 -42.31 -4.08
CA ASN A 127 55.51 -41.75 -2.78
C ASN A 127 54.95 -40.32 -2.89
N GLN A 128 55.61 -39.44 -3.63
CA GLN A 128 55.12 -38.09 -3.92
C GLN A 128 53.78 -38.12 -4.66
N ALA A 129 53.61 -39.04 -5.62
CA ALA A 129 52.33 -39.24 -6.32
C ALA A 129 51.22 -39.78 -5.40
N TYR A 130 51.55 -40.59 -4.39
CA TYR A 130 50.59 -41.02 -3.36
C TYR A 130 50.17 -39.85 -2.47
N LEU A 131 51.12 -39.06 -1.95
CA LEU A 131 50.83 -37.88 -1.14
C LEU A 131 49.98 -36.85 -1.90
N PHE A 132 50.30 -36.60 -3.18
CA PHE A 132 49.50 -35.71 -4.02
C PHE A 132 48.08 -36.25 -4.27
N ARG A 133 47.92 -37.57 -4.44
CA ARG A 133 46.59 -38.21 -4.55
C ARG A 133 45.80 -38.14 -3.24
N ALA A 134 46.45 -38.27 -2.09
CA ALA A 134 45.82 -38.11 -0.77
C ALA A 134 45.31 -36.67 -0.59
N ALA A 135 46.16 -35.66 -0.78
CA ALA A 135 45.78 -34.25 -0.70
C ALA A 135 44.68 -33.88 -1.71
N LEU A 136 44.72 -34.41 -2.93
CA LEU A 136 43.65 -34.24 -3.93
C LEU A 136 42.35 -35.01 -3.60
N SER A 137 42.38 -36.00 -2.71
CA SER A 137 41.19 -36.68 -2.20
C SER A 137 40.58 -35.87 -1.05
N GLU A 138 41.44 -35.42 -0.12
CA GLU A 138 41.10 -34.56 1.01
C GLU A 138 40.48 -33.23 0.55
N MET A 139 41.12 -32.51 -0.38
CA MET A 139 40.58 -31.28 -0.96
C MET A 139 39.21 -31.50 -1.65
N ARG A 140 38.99 -32.65 -2.30
CA ARG A 140 37.67 -32.97 -2.90
C ARG A 140 36.63 -33.24 -1.82
N ALA A 141 36.99 -33.95 -0.74
CA ALA A 141 36.11 -34.20 0.39
C ALA A 141 35.76 -32.89 1.12
N GLU A 142 36.73 -32.00 1.33
CA GLU A 142 36.52 -30.67 1.91
C GLU A 142 35.57 -29.84 1.03
N VAL A 143 35.85 -29.70 -0.27
CA VAL A 143 34.99 -28.93 -1.19
C VAL A 143 33.57 -29.53 -1.26
N THR A 144 33.42 -30.86 -1.28
CA THR A 144 32.12 -31.52 -1.31
C THR A 144 31.33 -31.34 -0.01
N THR A 145 31.98 -31.46 1.15
CA THR A 145 31.33 -31.27 2.46
C THR A 145 31.00 -29.80 2.69
N ARG A 146 31.93 -28.89 2.38
CA ARG A 146 31.75 -27.44 2.43
C ARG A 146 30.57 -26.98 1.58
N THR A 147 30.56 -27.27 0.28
CA THR A 147 29.45 -26.90 -0.60
C THR A 147 28.12 -27.50 -0.16
N ARG A 148 28.12 -28.73 0.40
CA ARG A 148 26.93 -29.33 1.02
C ARG A 148 26.43 -28.53 2.23
N THR A 149 27.31 -28.08 3.12
CA THR A 149 26.93 -27.23 4.27
C THR A 149 26.49 -25.83 3.87
N GLU A 150 27.16 -25.19 2.90
CA GLU A 150 26.79 -23.88 2.37
C GLU A 150 25.39 -23.95 1.71
N THR A 151 25.13 -24.97 0.87
CA THR A 151 23.80 -25.16 0.26
C THR A 151 22.73 -25.61 1.26
N ALA A 152 23.09 -26.18 2.41
CA ALA A 152 22.15 -26.44 3.50
C ALA A 152 21.79 -25.13 4.24
N THR A 153 22.80 -24.29 4.51
CA THR A 153 22.65 -22.97 5.15
C THR A 153 21.79 -22.04 4.31
N ILE A 154 22.04 -21.94 3.00
CA ILE A 154 21.24 -21.12 2.07
C ILE A 154 19.77 -21.57 2.04
N ARG A 155 19.50 -22.89 2.08
CA ARG A 155 18.14 -23.42 2.16
C ARG A 155 17.47 -23.08 3.49
N ALA A 156 18.20 -23.19 4.61
CA ALA A 156 17.69 -22.82 5.93
C ALA A 156 17.35 -21.32 6.03
N GLN A 157 18.26 -20.45 5.56
CA GLN A 157 18.04 -19.00 5.49
C GLN A 157 16.86 -18.64 4.59
N SER A 158 16.77 -19.25 3.40
CA SER A 158 15.63 -19.09 2.49
C SER A 158 14.30 -19.54 3.10
N ALA A 159 14.31 -20.58 3.93
CA ALA A 159 13.15 -21.06 4.66
C ALA A 159 12.81 -20.22 5.90
N SER A 160 13.76 -19.48 6.49
CA SER A 160 13.46 -18.43 7.45
C SER A 160 12.78 -17.27 6.74
N LEU A 161 13.44 -16.69 5.73
CA LEU A 161 12.97 -15.49 5.04
C LEU A 161 11.55 -15.63 4.46
N ARG A 162 11.17 -16.83 4.02
CA ARG A 162 9.78 -17.13 3.63
C ARG A 162 8.80 -16.99 4.80
N ARG A 163 9.08 -17.61 5.95
CA ARG A 163 8.27 -17.44 7.18
C ARG A 163 8.24 -16.00 7.66
N ASP A 164 9.36 -15.29 7.55
CA ASP A 164 9.47 -13.88 7.95
C ASP A 164 8.58 -13.00 7.05
N VAL A 165 8.50 -13.30 5.74
CA VAL A 165 7.55 -12.69 4.79
C VAL A 165 6.10 -13.11 5.08
N ASP A 166 5.83 -14.39 5.37
CA ASP A 166 4.47 -14.88 5.69
C ASP A 166 3.93 -14.20 6.95
N VAL A 167 4.76 -14.06 8.00
CA VAL A 167 4.44 -13.36 9.26
C VAL A 167 4.25 -11.86 9.03
N LEU A 168 5.08 -11.23 8.20
CA LEU A 168 4.92 -9.81 7.85
C LEU A 168 3.63 -9.58 7.03
N SER A 169 3.30 -10.49 6.11
CA SER A 169 2.06 -10.45 5.33
C SER A 169 0.83 -10.60 6.22
N ALA A 170 0.86 -11.54 7.18
CA ALA A 170 -0.20 -11.72 8.17
C ALA A 170 -0.40 -10.46 9.03
N ARG A 171 0.69 -9.87 9.55
CA ARG A 171 0.64 -8.62 10.34
C ARG A 171 0.16 -7.41 9.53
N LEU A 172 0.57 -7.29 8.26
CA LEU A 172 0.10 -6.22 7.39
C LEU A 172 -1.40 -6.37 7.13
N LYS A 173 -1.90 -7.59 6.91
CA LYS A 173 -3.34 -7.84 6.77
C LYS A 173 -4.10 -7.53 8.06
N GLU A 174 -3.61 -8.01 9.21
CA GLU A 174 -4.19 -7.72 10.53
C GLU A 174 -4.26 -6.21 10.79
N GLY A 175 -3.20 -5.47 10.45
CA GLY A 175 -3.19 -4.01 10.50
C GLY A 175 -4.21 -3.36 9.56
N ILE A 176 -4.33 -3.82 8.32
CA ILE A 176 -5.32 -3.29 7.36
C ILE A 176 -6.75 -3.57 7.81
N ASP A 177 -7.05 -4.80 8.25
CA ASP A 177 -8.38 -5.17 8.76
C ASP A 177 -8.69 -4.43 10.08
N GLY A 178 -7.68 -4.14 10.91
CA GLY A 178 -7.76 -3.31 12.11
C GLY A 178 -8.07 -1.84 11.81
N LEU A 179 -7.26 -1.16 10.98
CA LEU A 179 -7.52 0.23 10.55
C LEU A 179 -8.87 0.36 9.85
N LYS A 180 -9.27 -0.64 9.06
CA LYS A 180 -10.60 -0.68 8.43
C LYS A 180 -11.72 -0.74 9.47
N HIS A 181 -11.55 -1.52 10.53
CA HIS A 181 -12.54 -1.60 11.62
C HIS A 181 -12.60 -0.29 12.43
N GLU A 182 -11.45 0.31 12.74
CA GLU A 182 -11.32 1.62 13.39
C GLU A 182 -12.03 2.72 12.57
N ILE A 183 -11.72 2.84 11.28
CA ILE A 183 -12.38 3.78 10.36
C ILE A 183 -13.89 3.51 10.27
N GLN A 184 -14.33 2.25 10.26
CA GLN A 184 -15.75 1.91 10.21
C GLN A 184 -16.48 2.26 11.52
N MET A 185 -15.81 2.12 12.67
CA MET A 185 -16.30 2.56 13.98
C MET A 185 -16.41 4.08 14.05
N ASP A 186 -15.37 4.81 13.63
CA ASP A 186 -15.36 6.27 13.55
C ASP A 186 -16.46 6.82 12.65
N ILE A 187 -16.68 6.19 11.49
CA ILE A 187 -17.75 6.58 10.55
C ILE A 187 -19.13 6.40 11.18
N GLU A 188 -19.45 5.24 11.78
CA GLU A 188 -20.79 5.06 12.36
C GLU A 188 -20.94 5.82 13.70
N SER A 189 -19.84 6.11 14.42
CA SER A 189 -19.83 7.01 15.58
C SER A 189 -20.21 8.44 15.16
N ARG A 190 -19.50 9.03 14.18
CA ARG A 190 -19.84 10.34 13.59
C ARG A 190 -21.26 10.37 13.04
N ARG A 191 -21.68 9.30 12.38
CA ARG A 191 -23.04 9.16 11.84
C ARG A 191 -24.10 9.00 12.94
N SER A 192 -23.77 8.49 14.13
CA SER A 192 -24.68 8.55 15.28
C SER A 192 -24.73 9.96 15.85
N GLU A 193 -23.57 10.60 16.04
CA GLU A 193 -23.47 12.00 16.50
C GLU A 193 -24.28 12.95 15.60
N GLU A 194 -24.19 12.81 14.27
CA GLU A 194 -25.01 13.55 13.30
C GLU A 194 -26.52 13.27 13.45
N LYS A 195 -26.93 12.00 13.60
CA LYS A 195 -28.35 11.65 13.84
C LYS A 195 -28.86 12.20 15.16
N ASP A 196 -28.05 12.16 16.22
CA ASP A 196 -28.43 12.56 17.57
C ASP A 196 -28.43 14.09 17.71
N ALA A 197 -27.52 14.78 17.02
CA ALA A 197 -27.59 16.24 16.81
C ALA A 197 -28.83 16.65 16.01
N GLY A 198 -29.19 15.90 14.95
CA GLY A 198 -30.43 16.10 14.19
C GLY A 198 -31.67 16.00 15.07
N LYS A 199 -31.85 14.88 15.78
CA LYS A 199 -32.94 14.69 16.75
C LYS A 199 -33.00 15.79 17.81
N LYS A 200 -31.85 16.29 18.27
CA LYS A 200 -31.79 17.39 19.24
C LYS A 200 -32.34 18.69 18.65
N VAL A 201 -32.01 19.01 17.40
CA VAL A 201 -32.57 20.16 16.68
C VAL A 201 -34.07 19.97 16.45
N ASP A 202 -34.52 18.78 16.07
CA ASP A 202 -35.96 18.47 15.91
C ASP A 202 -36.73 18.68 17.23
N LEU A 203 -36.21 18.18 18.35
CA LEU A 203 -36.78 18.37 19.69
C LEU A 203 -36.77 19.85 20.14
N GLU A 204 -35.73 20.62 19.79
CA GLU A 204 -35.69 22.06 20.04
C GLU A 204 -36.74 22.82 19.20
N ILE A 205 -36.98 22.41 17.96
CA ILE A 205 -38.03 22.94 17.09
C ILE A 205 -39.43 22.60 17.65
N GLU A 206 -39.67 21.35 18.05
CA GLU A 206 -40.94 20.94 18.68
C GLU A 206 -41.20 21.70 19.99
N ALA A 207 -40.16 21.89 20.83
CA ALA A 207 -40.28 22.65 22.06
C ALA A 207 -40.58 24.14 21.82
N LEU A 208 -39.97 24.75 20.80
CA LEU A 208 -40.26 26.13 20.38
C LEU A 208 -41.67 26.27 19.78
N LEU A 209 -42.11 25.30 18.99
CA LEU A 209 -43.47 25.26 18.43
C LEU A 209 -44.52 25.13 19.54
N ASN A 210 -44.34 24.19 20.48
CA ASN A 210 -45.22 24.06 21.64
C ASN A 210 -45.23 25.34 22.49
N LYS A 211 -44.06 25.93 22.79
CA LYS A 211 -43.96 27.18 23.57
C LYS A 211 -44.67 28.34 22.88
N SER A 212 -44.48 28.51 21.57
CA SER A 212 -45.13 29.58 20.80
C SER A 212 -46.65 29.41 20.72
N LEU A 213 -47.15 28.17 20.57
CA LEU A 213 -48.58 27.86 20.68
C LEU A 213 -49.15 28.25 22.05
N VAL A 214 -48.49 27.86 23.15
CA VAL A 214 -48.91 28.24 24.51
C VAL A 214 -48.99 29.76 24.65
N THR A 215 -47.93 30.50 24.27
CA THR A 215 -47.96 31.97 24.34
C THR A 215 -49.02 32.63 23.43
N LEU A 216 -49.44 31.96 22.35
CA LEU A 216 -50.52 32.42 21.48
C LEU A 216 -51.90 32.18 22.11
N TYR A 217 -52.07 31.10 22.87
CA TYR A 217 -53.27 30.87 23.69
C TYR A 217 -53.35 31.83 24.87
N ASP A 218 -52.23 32.08 25.57
CA ASP A 218 -52.15 33.05 26.67
C ASP A 218 -52.51 34.45 26.16
N LEU A 219 -51.83 34.94 25.12
CA LEU A 219 -52.09 36.26 24.53
C LEU A 219 -53.52 36.38 23.96
N ARG A 220 -54.12 35.28 23.50
CA ARG A 220 -55.53 35.25 23.11
C ARG A 220 -56.45 35.40 24.34
N SER A 221 -56.12 34.72 25.45
CA SER A 221 -56.84 34.86 26.72
C SER A 221 -56.77 36.30 27.23
N ASP A 222 -55.59 36.92 27.21
CA ASP A 222 -55.38 38.33 27.55
C ASP A 222 -56.25 39.26 26.67
N VAL A 223 -56.29 39.03 25.35
CA VAL A 223 -57.14 39.80 24.44
C VAL A 223 -58.64 39.61 24.72
N GLU A 224 -59.06 38.41 25.10
CA GLU A 224 -60.45 38.15 25.50
C GLU A 224 -60.77 38.80 26.87
N GLU A 225 -59.86 38.77 27.85
CA GLU A 225 -60.00 39.51 29.13
C GLU A 225 -60.05 41.03 28.92
N VAL A 226 -59.13 41.61 28.15
CA VAL A 226 -59.13 43.05 27.81
C VAL A 226 -60.43 43.46 27.12
N LYS A 227 -61.01 42.60 26.27
CA LYS A 227 -62.33 42.84 25.67
C LYS A 227 -63.46 42.79 26.71
N TRP A 228 -63.41 41.87 27.68
CA TRP A 228 -64.37 41.83 28.78
C TRP A 228 -64.26 43.04 29.72
N ASP A 229 -63.04 43.46 30.08
CA ASP A 229 -62.81 44.64 30.93
C ASP A 229 -63.20 45.94 30.23
N ASN A 230 -62.85 46.12 28.95
CA ASN A 230 -63.29 47.28 28.17
C ASN A 230 -64.83 47.30 27.98
N MET A 231 -65.48 46.14 27.85
CA MET A 231 -66.95 46.03 27.86
C MET A 231 -67.54 46.43 29.22
N ARG A 232 -66.97 45.97 30.34
CA ARG A 232 -67.39 46.38 31.69
C ARG A 232 -67.22 47.90 31.90
N LYS A 233 -66.08 48.45 31.50
CA LYS A 233 -65.76 49.89 31.62
C LYS A 233 -66.68 50.77 30.76
N SER A 234 -66.97 50.38 29.53
CA SER A 234 -67.90 51.12 28.65
C SER A 234 -69.36 51.05 29.13
N VAL A 235 -69.81 49.92 29.69
CA VAL A 235 -71.13 49.82 30.35
C VAL A 235 -71.17 50.70 31.61
N ALA A 236 -70.09 50.74 32.40
CA ALA A 236 -70.00 51.60 33.59
C ALA A 236 -70.01 53.10 33.24
N THR A 237 -69.30 53.53 32.17
CA THR A 237 -69.33 54.94 31.75
C THR A 237 -70.67 55.33 31.14
N LEU A 238 -71.32 54.45 30.36
CA LEU A 238 -72.64 54.70 29.80
C LEU A 238 -73.72 54.83 30.89
N THR A 239 -73.70 53.96 31.89
CA THR A 239 -74.65 54.03 33.03
C THR A 239 -74.40 55.26 33.90
N ALA A 240 -73.14 55.61 34.18
CA ALA A 240 -72.81 56.86 34.88
C ALA A 240 -73.26 58.11 34.09
N PHE A 241 -73.06 58.15 32.77
CA PHE A 241 -73.51 59.24 31.91
C PHE A 241 -75.04 59.38 31.89
N LEU A 242 -75.78 58.27 31.89
CA LEU A 242 -77.24 58.27 31.97
C LEU A 242 -77.73 58.83 33.32
N VAL A 243 -77.09 58.46 34.44
CA VAL A 243 -77.37 59.05 35.77
C VAL A 243 -77.10 60.56 35.79
N VAL A 244 -76.00 61.01 35.19
CA VAL A 244 -75.69 62.45 35.08
C VAL A 244 -76.72 63.20 34.23
N ILE A 245 -77.27 62.58 33.17
CA ILE A 245 -78.38 63.18 32.40
C ILE A 245 -79.64 63.31 33.24
N VAL A 246 -80.02 62.28 34.02
CA VAL A 246 -81.23 62.32 34.88
C VAL A 246 -81.11 63.44 35.91
N ILE A 247 -80.00 63.50 36.66
CA ILE A 247 -79.73 64.58 37.63
C ILE A 247 -79.67 65.95 36.93
N GLY A 248 -79.06 66.02 35.75
CA GLY A 248 -79.00 67.22 34.93
C GLY A 248 -80.35 67.67 34.35
N MET A 249 -81.34 66.79 34.28
CA MET A 249 -82.72 67.13 33.92
C MET A 249 -83.56 67.54 35.13
N GLU A 250 -83.36 66.93 36.31
CA GLU A 250 -83.94 67.43 37.57
C GLU A 250 -83.44 68.86 37.89
N LEU A 251 -82.18 69.16 37.58
CA LEU A 251 -81.58 70.49 37.77
C LEU A 251 -81.92 71.52 36.68
N ARG A 252 -82.82 71.21 35.72
CA ARG A 252 -83.37 72.21 34.79
C ARG A 252 -84.73 72.72 35.29
N PRO A 253 -84.86 74.00 35.71
CA PRO A 253 -86.16 74.59 35.96
C PRO A 253 -86.98 74.64 34.66
N GLN A 254 -88.22 74.15 34.72
CA GLN A 254 -89.13 74.16 33.59
C GLN A 254 -89.67 75.57 33.31
N PHE A 255 -89.86 75.91 32.03
CA PHE A 255 -90.63 77.08 31.59
C PHE A 255 -91.57 76.64 30.44
N GLY A 256 -92.79 77.17 30.41
CA GLY A 256 -93.95 76.50 29.79
C GLY A 256 -94.28 76.82 28.31
N ALA A 257 -95.36 76.18 27.84
CA ALA A 257 -96.06 76.33 26.54
C ALA A 257 -97.54 76.75 26.81
N PRO A 258 -98.50 76.92 25.85
CA PRO A 258 -98.59 76.63 24.39
C PRO A 258 -98.96 77.93 23.58
N PRO A 259 -99.71 78.02 22.43
CA PRO A 259 -100.38 77.04 21.54
C PRO A 259 -100.16 77.23 20.01
N SER A 260 -101.22 77.51 19.22
CA SER A 260 -101.40 77.36 17.75
C SER A 260 -102.70 78.08 17.29
N PRO A 261 -103.26 77.98 16.04
CA PRO A 261 -102.90 77.32 14.75
C PRO A 261 -102.93 78.38 13.57
N PRO A 262 -103.45 78.22 12.31
CA PRO A 262 -103.79 77.07 11.43
C PRO A 262 -103.42 77.14 9.89
N THR A 263 -103.39 75.96 9.25
CA THR A 263 -103.89 75.56 7.89
C THR A 263 -103.76 76.44 6.62
N SER A 264 -103.04 75.91 5.59
CA SER A 264 -103.49 75.65 4.18
C SER A 264 -102.31 75.19 3.29
N SER A 265 -102.46 74.56 2.11
CA SER A 265 -103.27 73.41 1.61
C SER A 265 -102.86 73.11 0.14
N LEU A 266 -103.21 71.93 -0.44
CA LEU A 266 -102.93 71.46 -1.83
C LEU A 266 -101.42 71.22 -2.16
N GLN A 267 -100.92 70.12 -2.77
CA GLN A 267 -101.36 68.98 -3.61
C GLN A 267 -100.89 69.09 -5.08
N HIS A 268 -100.37 67.96 -5.59
CA HIS A 268 -100.46 67.43 -6.98
C HIS A 268 -99.15 67.40 -7.81
N GLY A 269 -98.93 66.30 -8.55
CA GLY A 269 -98.01 66.24 -9.70
C GLY A 269 -96.81 65.27 -9.63
N THR A 270 -97.02 64.01 -10.04
CA THR A 270 -95.98 63.18 -10.69
C THR A 270 -96.29 63.15 -12.20
N PRO A 271 -95.30 63.07 -13.12
CA PRO A 271 -94.74 61.75 -13.47
C PRO A 271 -93.23 61.71 -13.89
N VAL A 272 -92.77 60.49 -14.17
CA VAL A 272 -91.50 60.04 -14.81
C VAL A 272 -91.63 60.00 -16.36
N PRO A 273 -90.66 59.55 -17.23
CA PRO A 273 -89.32 58.92 -17.04
C PRO A 273 -88.19 59.50 -17.97
N VAL A 274 -87.24 58.63 -18.40
CA VAL A 274 -86.15 58.67 -19.42
C VAL A 274 -84.76 59.16 -18.93
N GLU A 275 -83.73 58.31 -18.86
CA GLU A 275 -82.74 57.86 -19.89
C GLU A 275 -81.74 58.98 -20.28
N ASP A 276 -80.43 58.75 -20.53
CA ASP A 276 -79.69 57.49 -20.72
C ASP A 276 -78.16 57.62 -20.45
N LEU A 277 -77.45 56.50 -20.63
CA LEU A 277 -76.13 56.31 -21.22
C LEU A 277 -74.83 56.32 -20.38
N GLU A 278 -74.26 55.12 -20.38
CA GLU A 278 -72.91 54.71 -20.01
C GLU A 278 -71.76 55.42 -20.77
N LYS A 279 -70.60 55.51 -20.10
CA LYS A 279 -69.27 54.99 -20.54
C LYS A 279 -68.29 55.14 -19.36
N THR A 280 -67.50 54.18 -18.89
CA THR A 280 -66.68 53.10 -19.51
C THR A 280 -65.42 53.59 -20.25
N VAL A 281 -64.40 52.72 -20.31
CA VAL A 281 -62.97 52.99 -20.64
C VAL A 281 -62.21 53.66 -19.47
N SER A 282 -61.03 53.26 -18.97
CA SER A 282 -60.14 52.07 -19.01
C SER A 282 -58.68 52.54 -19.11
N PHE A 283 -57.74 51.73 -18.60
CA PHE A 283 -56.30 51.96 -18.48
C PHE A 283 -55.89 52.99 -17.40
N ALA A 284 -54.73 52.85 -16.73
CA ALA A 284 -53.67 51.83 -16.87
C ALA A 284 -53.32 51.19 -15.51
#